data_AF-A0A0A0IC13-F1
#
_entry.id   AF-A0A0A0IC13-F1
#
_cell.length_a   1.000
_cell.length_b   1.000
_cell.length_c   1.000
_cell.angle_alpha   90.00
_cell.angle_beta   90.00
_cell.angle_gamma   90.00
#
_symmetry.space_group_name_H-M   'P 1'
#
loop_
_entity.id
_entity.type
_entity.pdbx_description
1 polymer ?
#
loop_
_entity_poly.entity_id
_entity_poly.type
_entity_poly.pdbx_seq_one_letter_code
_entity_poly.pdbx_strand_id
1 'polypeptide(L)'
;MSKESERRTLSQGAYEKIPGDQYEPYVSASVNMPEITIQSVFLGIILAVVFGAANAYLGLKLGQTVGASVPCAVTSMAILRGVLKRGTILENNMVQTIGSAGESVAAGVVFTVPALMVWGMDVNMFK
;
A
#
# COMPACT_ATOMS: atom_id res chain seq x y z
N MET A 1 -24.22 31.26 -23.79
CA MET A 1 -24.22 30.51 -22.52
C MET A 1 -23.30 29.30 -22.69
N SER A 2 -21.99 29.50 -22.44
CA SER A 2 -20.99 28.45 -22.64
C SER A 2 -21.03 27.48 -21.47
N LYS A 3 -21.05 26.19 -21.79
CA LYS A 3 -20.94 25.07 -20.85
C LYS A 3 -19.67 25.26 -20.00
N GLU A 4 -19.85 25.68 -18.76
CA GLU A 4 -18.79 25.63 -17.77
C GLU A 4 -18.57 24.16 -17.43
N SER A 5 -17.47 23.62 -17.97
CA SER A 5 -16.92 22.32 -17.67
C SER A 5 -17.03 22.03 -16.18
N GLU A 6 -17.74 20.97 -15.80
CA GLU A 6 -17.79 20.40 -14.44
C GLU A 6 -16.35 20.27 -13.91
N ARG A 7 -15.90 21.26 -13.13
CA ARG A 7 -14.71 21.07 -12.31
C ARG A 7 -15.08 19.98 -11.31
N ARG A 8 -14.33 18.88 -11.30
CA ARG A 8 -14.45 17.80 -10.31
C ARG A 8 -14.07 18.33 -8.93
N THR A 9 -14.87 19.22 -8.37
CA THR A 9 -14.75 19.69 -7.00
C THR A 9 -15.39 18.66 -6.08
N LEU A 10 -14.89 18.54 -4.87
CA LEU A 10 -15.50 17.66 -3.86
C LEU A 10 -16.90 18.17 -3.50
N SER A 11 -17.76 17.30 -2.96
CA SER A 11 -19.09 17.71 -2.50
C SER A 11 -18.99 18.81 -1.43
N GLN A 12 -20.03 19.63 -1.28
CA GLN A 12 -20.01 20.70 -0.26
C GLN A 12 -19.76 20.15 1.16
N GLY A 13 -20.28 18.96 1.47
CA GLY A 13 -20.02 18.26 2.73
C GLY A 13 -18.53 17.90 2.97
N ALA A 14 -17.67 17.93 1.95
CA ALA A 14 -16.23 17.73 2.13
C ALA A 14 -15.52 18.96 2.73
N TYR A 15 -16.14 20.14 2.69
CA TYR A 15 -15.59 21.40 3.21
C TYR A 15 -16.21 21.81 4.56
N GLU A 16 -17.24 21.10 5.00
CA GLU A 16 -17.98 21.41 6.22
C GLU A 16 -17.70 20.37 7.30
N LYS A 17 -17.72 20.80 8.57
CA LYS A 17 -17.59 19.88 9.69
C LYS A 17 -18.92 19.16 9.90
N ILE A 18 -19.03 17.96 9.35
CA ILE A 18 -20.20 17.10 9.53
C ILE A 18 -20.09 16.40 10.90
N PRO A 19 -21.13 16.47 11.75
CA PRO A 19 -21.22 15.63 12.95
C PRO A 19 -21.06 14.14 12.61
N GLY A 20 -20.32 13.38 13.43
CA GLY A 20 -19.96 11.99 13.08
C GLY A 20 -21.16 11.05 12.91
N ASP A 21 -22.29 11.37 13.55
CA ASP A 21 -23.59 10.72 13.42
C ASP A 21 -24.29 10.99 12.07
N GLN A 22 -23.88 12.03 11.35
CA GLN A 22 -24.43 12.43 10.04
C GLN A 22 -23.44 12.18 8.89
N TYR A 23 -22.23 11.70 9.19
CA TYR A 23 -21.22 11.41 8.18
C TYR A 23 -21.52 10.09 7.47
N GLU A 24 -21.80 10.16 6.17
CA GLU A 24 -21.95 8.97 5.32
C GLU A 24 -20.57 8.57 4.75
N PRO A 25 -20.00 7.41 5.15
CA PRO A 25 -18.71 6.97 4.64
C PRO A 25 -18.79 6.57 3.17
N TYR A 26 -17.65 6.65 2.46
CA TYR A 26 -17.57 6.27 1.05
C TYR A 26 -18.03 4.81 0.79
N VAL A 27 -17.76 3.91 1.74
CA VAL A 27 -18.37 2.57 1.79
C VAL A 27 -19.23 2.49 3.04
N SER A 28 -20.55 2.43 2.86
CA SER A 28 -21.48 2.29 3.98
C SER A 28 -21.35 0.92 4.65
N ALA A 29 -21.57 0.86 5.97
CA ALA A 29 -21.52 -0.38 6.75
C ALA A 29 -22.60 -1.40 6.35
N SER A 30 -23.66 -0.97 5.66
CA SER A 30 -24.69 -1.87 5.12
C SER A 30 -24.30 -2.51 3.78
N VAL A 31 -23.25 -2.02 3.12
CA VAL A 31 -22.80 -2.52 1.81
C VAL A 31 -21.71 -3.56 2.02
N ASN A 32 -21.97 -4.79 1.59
CA ASN A 32 -20.97 -5.84 1.58
C ASN A 32 -20.15 -5.79 0.27
N MET A 33 -18.96 -5.21 0.34
CA MET A 33 -18.06 -5.04 -0.79
C MET A 33 -16.85 -5.96 -0.64
N PRO A 34 -16.34 -6.60 -1.71
CA PRO A 34 -15.14 -7.43 -1.63
C PRO A 34 -13.93 -6.62 -1.09
N GLU A 35 -13.27 -7.15 -0.06
CA GLU A 35 -12.04 -6.56 0.52
C GLU A 35 -10.86 -7.54 0.38
N ILE A 36 -11.03 -8.75 0.92
CA ILE A 36 -10.04 -9.83 0.85
C ILE A 36 -10.47 -10.78 -0.27
N THR A 37 -9.78 -10.69 -1.40
CA THR A 37 -9.95 -11.60 -2.52
C THR A 37 -8.63 -12.32 -2.79
N ILE A 38 -8.70 -13.47 -3.46
CA ILE A 38 -7.51 -14.21 -3.85
C ILE A 38 -6.56 -13.32 -4.68
N GLN A 39 -7.13 -12.41 -5.49
CA GLN A 39 -6.35 -11.49 -6.32
C GLN A 39 -5.70 -10.39 -5.50
N SER A 40 -6.42 -9.77 -4.56
CA SER A 40 -5.84 -8.72 -3.71
C SER A 40 -4.73 -9.28 -2.83
N VAL A 41 -4.91 -10.49 -2.28
CA VAL A 41 -3.87 -11.17 -1.49
C VAL A 41 -2.67 -11.56 -2.36
N PHE A 42 -2.90 -12.22 -3.50
CA PHE A 42 -1.82 -12.68 -4.36
C PHE A 42 -1.00 -11.51 -4.94
N LEU A 43 -1.69 -10.47 -5.42
CA LEU A 43 -1.02 -9.26 -5.90
C LEU A 43 -0.27 -8.56 -4.77
N GLY A 44 -0.88 -8.45 -3.58
CA GLY A 44 -0.23 -7.91 -2.38
C GLY A 44 1.06 -8.64 -2.03
N ILE A 45 1.05 -9.97 -2.02
CA ILE A 45 2.24 -10.78 -1.73
C ILE A 45 3.35 -10.54 -2.75
N ILE A 46 3.02 -10.52 -4.05
CA ILE A 46 4.02 -10.24 -5.10
C ILE A 46 4.66 -8.87 -4.88
N LEU A 47 3.84 -7.84 -4.65
CA LEU A 47 4.34 -6.49 -4.42
C LEU A 47 5.15 -6.40 -3.11
N ALA A 48 4.73 -7.08 -2.05
CA ALA A 48 5.44 -7.14 -0.78
C ALA A 48 6.84 -7.76 -0.93
N VAL A 49 6.98 -8.84 -1.71
CA VAL A 49 8.27 -9.46 -1.99
C VAL A 49 9.15 -8.53 -2.82
N VAL A 50 8.61 -7.95 -3.89
CA VAL A 50 9.37 -7.07 -4.80
C VAL A 50 9.84 -5.81 -4.09
N PHE A 51 8.92 -5.07 -3.47
CA PHE A 51 9.25 -3.83 -2.77
C PHE A 51 10.00 -4.08 -1.46
N GLY A 52 9.73 -5.18 -0.76
CA GLY A 52 10.49 -5.59 0.41
C GLY A 52 11.95 -5.89 0.06
N ALA A 53 12.19 -6.69 -0.99
CA ALA A 53 13.55 -6.97 -1.46
C ALA A 53 14.26 -5.71 -1.97
N ALA A 54 13.55 -4.84 -2.71
CA ALA A 54 14.09 -3.57 -3.16
C ALA A 54 14.49 -2.68 -1.96
N ASN A 55 13.63 -2.55 -0.95
CA ASN A 55 13.93 -1.77 0.25
C ASN A 55 15.05 -2.38 1.10
N ALA A 56 15.14 -3.70 1.19
CA ALA A 56 16.25 -4.37 1.87
C ALA A 56 17.58 -4.08 1.15
N TYR A 57 17.61 -4.19 -0.18
CA TYR A 57 18.80 -3.90 -0.98
C TYR A 57 19.21 -2.42 -0.89
N LEU A 58 18.27 -1.50 -1.09
CA LEU A 58 18.54 -0.06 -1.01
C LEU A 58 18.97 0.34 0.40
N GLY A 59 18.31 -0.19 1.43
CA GLY A 59 18.65 0.07 2.82
C GLY A 59 20.04 -0.43 3.18
N LEU A 60 20.39 -1.67 2.81
CA LEU A 60 21.71 -2.25 3.11
C LEU A 60 22.83 -1.63 2.28
N LYS A 61 22.58 -1.28 1.01
CA LYS A 61 23.62 -0.81 0.10
C LYS A 61 23.80 0.71 0.07
N LEU A 62 22.71 1.46 0.17
CA LEU A 62 22.69 2.92 0.05
C LEU A 62 22.36 3.62 1.37
N GLY A 63 21.91 2.89 2.39
CA GLY A 63 21.51 3.48 3.67
C GLY A 63 20.21 4.29 3.61
N GLN A 64 19.43 4.17 2.54
CA GLN A 64 18.17 4.89 2.33
C GLN A 64 17.05 3.91 1.97
N THR A 65 15.84 4.16 2.47
CA THR A 65 14.63 3.42 2.10
C THR A 65 13.69 4.30 1.28
N VAL A 66 12.81 3.67 0.51
CA VAL A 66 11.78 4.35 -0.28
C VAL A 66 10.40 3.87 0.18
N GLY A 67 9.48 4.82 0.37
CA GLY A 67 8.12 4.49 0.77
C GLY A 67 7.41 3.66 -0.31
N ALA A 68 7.09 2.41 0.02
CA ALA A 68 6.49 1.47 -0.93
C ALA A 68 4.96 1.62 -1.02
N SER A 69 4.32 2.28 -0.05
CA SER A 69 2.86 2.37 0.05
C SER A 69 2.20 3.06 -1.16
N VAL A 70 2.73 4.21 -1.58
CA VAL A 70 2.23 4.94 -2.76
C VAL A 70 2.40 4.13 -4.05
N PRO A 71 3.60 3.61 -4.39
CA PRO A 71 3.75 2.80 -5.60
C PRO A 71 2.93 1.50 -5.52
N CYS A 72 2.80 0.86 -4.36
CA CYS A 72 1.91 -0.30 -4.21
C CYS A 72 0.45 0.04 -4.54
N ALA A 73 -0.07 1.14 -4.00
CA ALA A 73 -1.44 1.57 -4.25
C ALA A 73 -1.69 1.92 -5.73
N VAL A 74 -0.74 2.61 -6.38
CA VAL A 74 -0.83 3.00 -7.79
C VAL A 74 -0.72 1.79 -8.71
N THR A 75 0.27 0.91 -8.47
CA THR A 75 0.46 -0.32 -9.25
C THR A 75 -0.73 -1.26 -9.09
N SER A 76 -1.25 -1.39 -7.88
CA SER A 76 -2.46 -2.17 -7.60
C SER A 76 -3.68 -1.62 -8.35
N MET A 77 -3.91 -0.30 -8.33
CA MET A 77 -5.00 0.32 -9.08
C MET A 77 -4.85 0.09 -10.58
N ALA A 78 -3.62 0.23 -11.10
CA ALA A 78 -3.34 0.01 -12.51
C ALA A 78 -3.62 -1.44 -12.92
N ILE A 79 -3.28 -2.43 -12.09
CA ILE A 79 -3.49 -3.84 -12.40
C ILE A 79 -4.95 -4.25 -12.21
N LEU A 80 -5.55 -3.99 -11.04
CA LEU A 80 -6.92 -4.40 -10.76
C LEU A 80 -7.90 -3.70 -11.70
N ARG A 81 -7.82 -2.37 -11.81
CA ARG A 81 -8.80 -1.58 -12.54
C ARG A 81 -8.43 -1.35 -14.01
N GLY A 82 -7.15 -1.26 -14.33
CA GLY A 82 -6.68 -1.12 -15.70
C GLY A 82 -6.67 -2.44 -16.47
N VAL A 83 -6.01 -3.47 -15.93
CA VAL A 83 -5.82 -4.76 -16.62
C VAL A 83 -7.01 -5.70 -16.41
N LEU A 84 -7.39 -5.93 -15.16
CA LEU A 84 -8.46 -6.87 -14.82
C LEU A 84 -9.87 -6.25 -14.94
N LYS A 85 -9.95 -4.93 -15.17
CA LYS A 85 -11.20 -4.15 -15.29
C LYS A 85 -12.18 -4.39 -14.13
N ARG A 86 -11.66 -4.69 -12.94
CA ARG A 86 -12.39 -4.94 -11.70
C ARG A 86 -11.63 -4.31 -10.53
N GLY A 87 -11.91 -4.74 -9.30
CA GLY A 87 -11.21 -4.25 -8.13
C GLY A 87 -11.97 -3.15 -7.44
N THR A 88 -12.23 -3.35 -6.16
CA THR A 88 -12.81 -2.34 -5.26
C THR A 88 -11.71 -1.46 -4.66
N ILE A 89 -12.10 -0.34 -4.04
CA ILE A 89 -11.15 0.48 -3.26
C ILE A 89 -10.61 -0.31 -2.06
N LEU A 90 -11.43 -1.21 -1.49
CA LEU A 90 -11.06 -2.05 -0.35
C LEU A 90 -10.04 -3.13 -0.74
N GLU A 91 -10.22 -3.76 -1.90
CA GLU A 91 -9.22 -4.68 -2.46
C GLU A 91 -7.88 -3.98 -2.69
N ASN A 92 -7.91 -2.75 -3.21
CA ASN A 92 -6.70 -1.97 -3.42
C ASN A 92 -6.02 -1.57 -2.10
N ASN A 93 -6.82 -1.24 -1.08
CA ASN A 93 -6.32 -0.94 0.25
C ASN A 93 -5.64 -2.19 0.88
N MET A 94 -6.24 -3.37 0.70
CA MET A 94 -5.64 -4.64 1.12
C MET A 94 -4.29 -4.90 0.42
N VAL A 95 -4.21 -4.72 -0.90
CA VAL A 95 -2.94 -4.88 -1.64
C VAL A 95 -1.87 -3.92 -1.13
N GLN A 96 -2.23 -2.64 -0.93
CA GLN A 96 -1.33 -1.62 -0.39
C GLN A 96 -0.82 -1.99 1.00
N THR A 97 -1.72 -2.42 1.89
CA THR A 97 -1.39 -2.80 3.27
C THR A 97 -0.44 -3.99 3.32
N ILE A 98 -0.71 -5.04 2.51
CA ILE A 98 0.19 -6.19 2.39
C ILE A 98 1.54 -5.75 1.81
N GLY A 99 1.53 -4.93 0.76
CA GLY A 99 2.74 -4.39 0.13
C GLY A 99 3.63 -3.62 1.13
N SER A 100 3.06 -2.73 1.93
CA SER A 100 3.79 -1.96 2.95
C SER A 100 4.20 -2.79 4.17
N ALA A 101 3.53 -3.91 4.46
CA ALA A 101 4.00 -4.84 5.47
C ALA A 101 5.37 -5.44 5.10
N GLY A 102 5.62 -5.70 3.81
CA GLY A 102 6.93 -6.12 3.31
C GLY A 102 8.06 -5.10 3.59
N GLU A 103 7.75 -3.81 3.52
CA GLU A 103 8.67 -2.73 3.89
C GLU A 103 9.02 -2.77 5.39
N SER A 104 8.04 -3.06 6.25
CA SER A 104 8.28 -3.17 7.70
C SER A 104 9.23 -4.33 8.04
N VAL A 105 9.09 -5.46 7.33
CA VAL A 105 10.03 -6.60 7.46
C VAL A 105 11.41 -6.22 6.97
N ALA A 106 11.52 -5.58 5.81
CA ALA A 106 12.79 -5.13 5.25
C ALA A 106 13.51 -4.15 6.18
N ALA A 107 12.79 -3.20 6.79
CA ALA A 107 13.35 -2.26 7.76
C ALA A 107 13.99 -2.99 8.95
N GLY A 108 13.33 -4.03 9.48
CA GLY A 108 13.91 -4.87 10.53
C GLY A 108 15.25 -5.47 10.11
N VAL A 109 15.33 -6.07 8.93
CA VAL A 109 16.57 -6.66 8.39
C VAL A 109 17.67 -5.60 8.21
N VAL A 110 17.33 -4.46 7.62
CA VAL A 110 18.27 -3.36 7.34
C VAL A 110 18.91 -2.81 8.61
N PHE A 111 18.19 -2.76 9.74
CA PHE A 111 18.78 -2.31 11.01
C PHE A 111 19.49 -3.42 11.77
N THR A 112 18.95 -4.64 11.74
CA THR A 112 19.47 -5.75 12.56
C THR A 112 20.74 -6.35 11.95
N VAL A 113 20.79 -6.60 10.64
CA VAL A 113 21.93 -7.30 10.02
C VAL A 113 23.25 -6.51 10.16
N PRO A 114 23.31 -5.21 9.83
CA PRO A 114 24.54 -4.44 10.03
C PRO A 114 24.96 -4.36 11.50
N ALA A 115 24.00 -4.25 12.42
CA ALA A 115 24.28 -4.23 13.86
C ALA A 115 24.94 -5.54 14.33
N LEU A 116 24.44 -6.69 13.89
CA LEU A 116 25.04 -8.00 14.19
C LEU A 116 26.44 -8.15 13.61
N MET A 117 26.65 -7.67 12.38
CA MET A 117 27.97 -7.69 11.73
C MET A 117 29.00 -6.84 12.49
N VAL A 118 28.60 -5.64 12.94
CA VAL A 118 29.46 -4.77 13.77
C VAL A 118 29.77 -5.41 15.13
N TRP A 119 28.85 -6.21 15.68
CA TRP A 119 29.07 -6.98 16.91
C TRP A 119 29.98 -8.21 16.70
N GLY A 120 30.44 -8.47 15.47
CA GLY A 120 31.30 -9.61 15.17
C GLY A 120 30.58 -10.96 15.13
N MET A 121 29.25 -10.95 15.00
CA MET A 121 28.46 -12.17 14.81
C MET A 121 28.45 -12.57 13.33
N ASP A 122 28.65 -13.87 13.06
CA ASP A 122 28.53 -14.43 11.72
C ASP A 122 27.05 -14.51 11.30
N VAL A 123 26.63 -13.62 10.40
CA VAL A 123 25.27 -13.63 9.84
C VAL A 123 25.21 -14.59 8.65
N ASN A 124 25.21 -15.90 8.93
CA ASN A 124 24.97 -16.94 7.92
C ASN A 124 23.48 -17.25 7.83
N MET A 125 22.84 -16.93 6.70
CA MET A 125 21.40 -17.16 6.50
C MET A 125 21.04 -18.61 6.10
N PHE A 126 22.02 -19.44 5.73
CA PHE A 126 21.77 -20.77 5.14
C PHE A 126 22.62 -21.88 5.76
N LYS A 127 23.02 -21.73 7.04
CA LYS A 127 23.78 -22.75 7.75
C LYS A 127 22.88 -23.89 8.22
#